data_AF-A0AAQ4EY77-F1
#
_entry.id   AF-A0AAQ4EY77-F1
#
_cell.length_a   1.000
_cell.length_b   1.000
_cell.length_c   1.000
_cell.angle_alpha   90.00
_cell.angle_beta   90.00
_cell.angle_gamma   90.00
#
_symmetry.space_group_name_H-M   'P 1'
#
loop_
_entity.id
_entity.type
_entity.pdbx_description
1 polymer ?
#
loop_
_entity_poly.entity_id
_entity_poly.type
_entity_poly.pdbx_seq_one_letter_code
_entity_poly.pdbx_strand_id
1 'polypeptide(L)' 'SSQLSTPTHHSVGGRKVRTLYACVGENNSELSFEPNQIIDNVRPSRERGWLEGYLNGRCGLVPENYVEFLP' A
#
# COMPACT_ATOMS: atom_id res chain seq x y z
N SER A 1 -16.23 -38.17 -12.47
CA SER A 1 -16.48 -37.01 -13.36
C SER A 1 -17.36 -36.05 -12.58
N SER A 2 -16.96 -34.87 -12.14
CA SER A 2 -16.08 -33.90 -12.80
C SER A 2 -15.34 -33.08 -11.74
N GLN A 3 -14.05 -32.87 -11.96
CA GLN A 3 -13.23 -31.96 -11.16
C GLN A 3 -13.68 -30.54 -11.49
N LEU A 4 -14.14 -29.78 -10.49
CA LEU A 4 -14.40 -28.35 -10.65
C LEU A 4 -13.08 -27.60 -10.43
N SER A 5 -12.48 -27.20 -11.54
CA SER A 5 -11.35 -26.28 -11.58
C SER A 5 -11.81 -24.87 -11.22
N THR A 6 -11.33 -24.32 -10.11
CA THR A 6 -11.18 -22.88 -9.93
C THR A 6 -9.83 -22.59 -9.26
N PRO A 7 -8.84 -22.06 -9.96
CA PRO A 7 -7.66 -21.50 -9.34
C PRO A 7 -7.76 -19.97 -9.41
N THR A 8 -8.34 -19.29 -8.40
CA THR A 8 -8.34 -17.82 -8.43
C THR A 8 -8.22 -17.18 -7.05
N HIS A 9 -6.95 -16.95 -6.68
CA HIS A 9 -6.44 -15.72 -6.05
C HIS A 9 -6.45 -15.56 -4.52
N HIS A 10 -6.01 -16.57 -3.78
CA HIS A 10 -5.76 -16.44 -2.33
C HIS A 10 -4.31 -16.73 -1.94
N SER A 11 -3.32 -16.20 -2.68
CA SER A 11 -1.90 -16.22 -2.24
C SER A 11 -1.08 -15.06 -2.81
N VAL A 12 -1.59 -13.82 -2.80
CA VAL A 12 -0.73 -12.66 -3.06
C VAL A 12 -0.76 -11.79 -1.81
N GLY A 13 0.25 -11.96 -0.95
CA GLY A 13 0.52 -10.96 0.08
C GLY A 13 0.56 -9.61 -0.62
N GLY A 14 -0.36 -8.70 -0.26
CA GLY A 14 -0.45 -7.41 -0.92
C GLY A 14 0.92 -6.73 -0.90
N ARG A 15 1.28 -6.05 -2.00
CA ARG A 15 2.55 -5.31 -2.09
C ARG A 15 2.72 -4.45 -0.84
N LYS A 16 3.88 -4.53 -0.21
CA LYS A 16 4.21 -3.72 0.95
C LYS A 16 5.27 -2.71 0.56
N VAL A 17 5.23 -1.57 1.21
CA VAL A 17 6.30 -0.59 1.12
C VAL A 17 6.74 -0.18 2.52
N ARG A 18 8.01 0.19 2.64
CA ARG A 18 8.56 0.82 3.84
C ARG A 18 8.70 2.31 3.59
N THR A 19 8.24 3.12 4.53
CA THR A 19 8.40 4.58 4.48
C THR A 19 9.87 4.95 4.76
N LEU A 20 10.41 5.86 3.95
CA LEU A 20 11.79 6.33 4.05
C LEU A 20 11.91 7.62 4.86
N TYR A 21 10.85 8.44 4.85
CA TYR A 21 10.79 9.75 5.50
C TYR A 21 9.50 9.89 6.29
N ALA A 22 9.45 10.88 7.19
CA ALA A 22 8.21 11.26 7.86
C ALA A 22 7.31 12.05 6.91
N CYS A 23 6.00 11.88 7.03
CA CYS A 23 4.99 12.65 6.33
C CYS A 23 3.84 12.97 7.28
N VAL A 24 3.38 14.22 7.26
CA VAL A 24 2.14 14.65 7.91
C VAL A 24 1.15 14.91 6.80
N GLY A 25 0.17 14.02 6.65
CA GLY A 25 -0.83 14.13 5.59
C GLY A 25 -1.63 15.42 5.74
N GLU A 26 -1.77 16.17 4.64
CA GLU A 26 -2.41 17.48 4.67
C GLU A 26 -3.94 17.39 4.78
N ASN A 27 -4.52 16.24 4.42
CA ASN A 27 -5.96 16.00 4.43
C ASN A 27 -6.33 14.55 4.82
N ASN A 28 -7.62 14.27 4.90
CA ASN A 28 -8.14 12.96 5.28
C ASN A 28 -7.84 11.84 4.27
N SER A 29 -7.48 12.18 3.04
CA SER A 29 -7.11 11.22 2.00
C SER A 29 -5.64 10.79 2.10
N GLU A 30 -4.78 11.58 2.74
CA GLU A 30 -3.35 11.28 2.90
C GLU A 30 -3.03 10.58 4.22
N LEU A 31 -2.02 9.71 4.18
CA LEU A 31 -1.49 9.05 5.38
C LEU A 31 -0.45 9.94 6.06
N SER A 32 -0.49 9.95 7.39
CA SER A 32 0.61 10.45 8.21
C SER A 32 1.41 9.27 8.72
N PHE A 33 2.73 9.33 8.60
CA PHE A 33 3.62 8.23 8.94
C PHE A 33 5.01 8.72 9.33
N GLU A 34 5.70 7.89 10.12
CA GLU A 34 7.11 8.04 10.46
C GLU A 34 7.98 7.18 9.53
N PRO A 35 9.31 7.41 9.45
CA PRO A 35 10.22 6.53 8.74
C PRO A 35 10.18 5.10 9.29
N ASN A 36 10.42 4.12 8.41
CA ASN A 36 10.45 2.68 8.68
C ASN A 36 9.09 2.04 9.03
N GLN A 37 7.98 2.74 8.84
CA GLN A 37 6.65 2.15 8.93
C GLN A 37 6.32 1.34 7.68
N ILE A 38 5.53 0.28 7.88
CA ILE A 38 5.13 -0.62 6.80
C ILE A 38 3.70 -0.27 6.39
N ILE A 39 3.52 0.02 5.11
CA ILE A 39 2.22 0.21 4.50
C ILE A 39 1.87 -1.08 3.74
N ASP A 40 0.71 -1.64 4.05
CA ASP A 40 0.21 -2.89 3.50
C ASP A 40 -0.74 -2.66 2.33
N ASN A 41 -0.90 -3.69 1.49
CA ASN A 41 -1.86 -3.72 0.38
C ASN A 41 -1.75 -2.51 -0.57
N VAL A 42 -0.51 -2.18 -0.91
CA VAL A 42 -0.15 -1.00 -1.70
C VAL A 42 -0.50 -1.20 -3.17
N ARG A 43 -1.11 -0.17 -3.76
CA ARG A 43 -1.45 -0.10 -5.19
C ARG A 43 -1.18 1.30 -5.75
N PRO A 44 -0.93 1.45 -7.06
CA PRO A 44 -0.89 2.76 -7.68
C PRO A 44 -2.22 3.50 -7.49
N SER A 45 -2.15 4.78 -7.15
CA SER A 45 -3.33 5.65 -7.08
C SER A 45 -3.74 6.14 -8.48
N ARG A 46 -4.86 6.85 -8.57
CA ARG A 46 -5.28 7.58 -9.79
C ARG A 46 -4.41 8.82 -10.04
N GLU A 47 -3.77 9.32 -8.98
CA GLU A 47 -2.86 10.45 -9.02
C GLU A 47 -1.44 9.97 -9.32
N ARG A 48 -0.82 10.54 -10.37
CA ARG A 48 0.55 10.18 -10.76
C ARG A 48 1.53 10.53 -9.63
N GLY A 49 2.41 9.60 -9.31
CA GLY A 49 3.39 9.76 -8.23
C GLY A 49 2.87 9.40 -6.84
N TRP A 50 1.60 8.96 -6.74
CA TRP A 50 1.00 8.53 -5.48
C TRP A 50 0.62 7.05 -5.51
N LEU A 51 0.82 6.41 -4.36
CA LEU A 51 0.32 5.08 -4.06
C LEU A 51 -0.82 5.21 -3.06
N GLU A 52 -1.66 4.19 -2.99
CA GLU A 52 -2.67 4.03 -1.96
C GLU A 52 -2.38 2.73 -1.20
N GLY A 53 -2.43 2.79 0.13
CA GLY A 53 -2.19 1.63 0.97
C GLY A 53 -2.80 1.77 2.36
N TYR A 54 -2.59 0.76 3.19
CA TYR A 54 -3.16 0.67 4.54
C TYR A 54 -2.05 0.81 5.59
N LEU A 55 -2.25 1.74 6.52
CA LEU A 55 -1.38 1.94 7.67
C LEU A 55 -2.24 2.16 8.91
N ASN A 56 -1.99 1.40 9.98
CA ASN A 56 -2.71 1.51 11.25
C ASN A 56 -4.24 1.47 11.10
N GLY A 57 -4.75 0.64 10.18
CA GLY A 57 -6.19 0.50 9.90
C GLY A 57 -6.79 1.62 9.04
N ARG A 58 -6.00 2.60 8.59
CA ARG A 58 -6.43 3.67 7.70
C ARG A 58 -5.91 3.44 6.29
N CYS A 59 -6.80 3.58 5.30
CA CYS A 59 -6.44 3.63 3.88
C CYS A 59 -6.16 5.08 3.48
N GLY A 60 -5.09 5.32 2.74
CA GLY A 60 -4.81 6.65 2.22
C GLY A 60 -3.63 6.70 1.27
N LEU A 61 -3.39 7.91 0.78
CA LEU A 61 -2.37 8.25 -0.19
C LEU A 61 -1.00 8.37 0.47
N VAL A 62 0.02 7.85 -0.22
CA VAL A 62 1.43 7.98 0.14
C VAL A 62 2.24 8.34 -1.12
N PRO A 63 3.18 9.30 -1.06
CA PRO A 63 4.03 9.62 -2.20
C PRO A 63 4.93 8.44 -2.56
N GLU A 64 5.01 8.08 -3.85
CA GLU A 64 5.84 6.95 -4.30
C GLU A 64 7.33 7.17 -4.01
N ASN A 65 7.79 8.43 -4.03
CA ASN A 65 9.18 8.79 -3.73
C ASN A 65 9.51 8.82 -2.22
N TYR A 66 8.52 8.60 -1.35
CA TYR A 66 8.69 8.54 0.11
C TYR A 66 8.81 7.11 0.62
N VAL A 67 8.78 6.13 -0.27
CA VAL A 67 8.73 4.72 0.09
C VAL A 67 9.67 3.88 -0.76
N GLU A 68 9.99 2.70 -0.27
CA GLU A 68 10.63 1.64 -1.03
C GLU A 68 9.76 0.38 -1.01
N PHE A 69 9.68 -0.32 -2.15
CA PHE A 69 8.96 -1.59 -2.22
C PHE A 69 9.74 -2.67 -1.46
N LEU A 70 9.01 -3.40 -0.62
CA LEU A 70 9.56 -4.56 0.06
C LEU A 70 9.46 -5.81 -0.82
N PRO A 71 10.46 -6.70 -0.77
CA PRO A 71 10.47 -7.97 -1.50
C PRO A 71 9.40 -8.95 -1.01
#